data_AF-A0A2X0I6S8-F1
#
_entry.id   AF-A0A2X0I6S8-F1
#
_cell.length_a   1.000
_cell.length_b   1.000
_cell.length_c   1.000
_cell.angle_alpha   90.00
_cell.angle_beta   90.00
_cell.angle_gamma   90.00
#
_symmetry.space_group_name_H-M   'P 1'
#
loop_
_entity.id
_entity.type
_entity.pdbx_description
1 polymer ?
#
loop_
_entity_poly.entity_id
_entity_poly.type
_entity_poly.pdbx_seq_one_letter_code
_entity_poly.pdbx_strand_id
1 'polypeptide(L)'
;MAERYQGGHRPFDWADNVYDLLLHGPLPDGGSAEAFRVGHRFGGGSRHPTVRWYTVAVVELPRTLPTASLDTTTDPADARPPAAGGRLIWTEGGHGPLFAGLRGYAEDPDAGTALFTPEVLARTRALAMDWRLEGRTATGVVPGGSSPRAMLSMVDHLAWFTTRV
;
A
#
# COMPACT_ATOMS: atom_id res chain seq x y z
N MET A 1 11.82 -10.11 12.67
CA MET A 1 10.68 -9.21 12.38
C MET A 1 10.39 -9.21 10.88
N ALA A 2 10.20 -10.39 10.28
CA ALA A 2 10.16 -10.62 8.82
C ALA A 2 9.06 -11.61 8.41
N GLU A 3 7.98 -11.73 9.19
CA GLU A 3 6.90 -12.69 8.95
C GLU A 3 5.66 -12.09 8.28
N ARG A 4 5.61 -10.77 8.05
CA ARG A 4 4.32 -10.14 7.74
C ARG A 4 3.76 -10.43 6.35
N TYR A 5 4.57 -10.75 5.34
CA TYR A 5 4.05 -10.93 3.98
C TYR A 5 4.87 -11.95 3.17
N GLN A 6 4.78 -13.23 3.51
CA GLN A 6 5.12 -14.31 2.58
C GLN A 6 3.95 -14.54 1.61
N GLY A 7 4.29 -14.72 0.33
CA GLY A 7 3.34 -14.85 -0.78
C GLY A 7 2.27 -15.90 -0.52
N GLY A 8 1.01 -15.49 -0.71
CA GLY A 8 -0.17 -16.34 -0.59
C GLY A 8 -1.16 -15.97 0.52
N HIS A 9 -0.78 -15.11 1.48
CA HIS A 9 -1.73 -14.65 2.50
C HIS A 9 -2.53 -13.43 2.04
N ARG A 10 -3.85 -13.62 1.90
CA ARG A 10 -4.79 -12.49 1.87
C ARG A 10 -4.51 -11.63 3.13
N PRO A 11 -4.41 -10.30 3.03
CA PRO A 11 -3.96 -9.45 4.14
C PRO A 11 -4.86 -9.50 5.39
N PHE A 12 -6.03 -10.14 5.31
CA PHE A 12 -7.02 -10.22 6.37
C PHE A 12 -7.65 -11.63 6.42
N ASP A 13 -7.63 -12.28 7.59
CA ASP A 13 -8.35 -13.53 7.86
C ASP A 13 -9.82 -13.24 8.25
N TRP A 14 -10.78 -14.01 7.76
CA TRP A 14 -12.21 -13.70 7.86
C TRP A 14 -12.76 -13.76 9.29
N ALA A 15 -12.10 -14.49 10.20
CA ALA A 15 -12.62 -14.72 11.55
C ALA A 15 -12.55 -13.49 12.48
N ASP A 16 -11.55 -12.61 12.30
CA ASP A 16 -11.22 -11.53 13.24
C ASP A 16 -11.51 -10.11 12.70
N ASN A 17 -12.15 -10.02 11.52
CA ASN A 17 -12.35 -8.76 10.82
C ASN A 17 -13.81 -8.32 10.76
N VAL A 18 -14.02 -7.02 10.93
CA VAL A 18 -15.32 -6.35 10.72
C VAL A 18 -15.19 -5.49 9.46
N TYR A 19 -16.05 -5.70 8.48
CA TYR A 19 -16.05 -4.90 7.25
C TYR A 19 -17.15 -3.86 7.31
N ASP A 20 -16.85 -2.65 6.85
CA ASP A 20 -17.81 -1.54 6.79
C ASP A 20 -17.54 -0.70 5.54
N LEU A 21 -18.62 -0.29 4.86
CA LEU A 21 -18.65 0.54 3.64
C LEU A 21 -17.80 -0.02 2.48
N LEU A 22 -18.48 -0.42 1.41
CA LEU A 22 -17.84 -0.88 0.17
C LEU A 22 -18.15 0.09 -0.97
N LEU A 23 -17.10 0.56 -1.64
CA LEU A 23 -17.16 1.14 -2.97
C LEU A 23 -16.61 0.11 -3.94
N HIS A 24 -17.35 -0.20 -5.00
CA HIS A 24 -16.91 -1.10 -6.07
C HIS A 24 -17.36 -0.52 -7.41
N GLY A 25 -16.49 -0.60 -8.42
CA GLY A 25 -16.85 -0.17 -9.76
C GLY A 25 -15.81 -0.52 -10.82
N PRO A 26 -16.19 -0.37 -12.10
CA PRO A 26 -15.28 -0.58 -13.21
C PRO A 26 -14.29 0.59 -13.34
N LEU A 27 -13.09 0.30 -13.84
CA LEU A 27 -12.14 1.30 -14.31
C LEU A 27 -12.28 1.52 -15.83
N PRO A 28 -11.95 2.72 -16.35
CA PRO A 28 -12.05 3.03 -17.78
C PRO A 28 -11.30 2.05 -18.69
N ASP A 29 -10.18 1.51 -18.21
CA ASP A 29 -9.28 0.64 -18.99
C ASP A 29 -9.62 -0.86 -18.91
N GLY A 30 -10.83 -1.20 -18.45
CA GLY A 30 -11.30 -2.59 -18.35
C GLY A 30 -10.84 -3.35 -17.09
N GLY A 31 -10.32 -2.63 -16.10
CA GLY A 31 -10.06 -3.14 -14.75
C GLY A 31 -11.26 -2.97 -13.81
N SER A 32 -11.07 -3.34 -12.56
CA SER A 32 -12.02 -3.09 -11.47
C SER A 32 -11.31 -2.39 -10.31
N ALA A 33 -12.09 -1.68 -9.51
CA ALA A 33 -11.59 -1.08 -8.29
C ALA A 33 -12.57 -1.31 -7.14
N GLU A 34 -12.00 -1.54 -5.97
CA GLU A 34 -12.72 -1.68 -4.72
C GLU A 34 -12.05 -0.83 -3.65
N ALA A 35 -12.86 -0.23 -2.78
CA ALA A 35 -12.36 0.33 -1.54
C ALA A 35 -13.30 -0.02 -0.41
N PHE A 36 -12.75 -0.44 0.72
CA PHE A 36 -13.52 -0.85 1.88
C PHE A 36 -12.81 -0.49 3.18
N ARG A 37 -13.59 -0.39 4.27
CA ARG A 37 -13.01 -0.28 5.62
C ARG A 37 -13.04 -1.64 6.29
N VAL A 38 -11.93 -1.98 6.94
CA VAL A 38 -11.78 -3.22 7.69
C VAL A 38 -11.27 -2.91 9.09
N GLY A 39 -11.96 -3.44 10.09
CA GLY A 39 -11.62 -3.35 11.50
C GLY A 39 -11.02 -4.66 11.96
N HIS A 40 -9.73 -4.65 12.27
CA HIS A 40 -9.02 -5.81 12.83
C HIS A 40 -9.17 -5.82 14.34
N ARG A 41 -9.72 -6.92 14.89
CA ARG A 41 -9.83 -7.12 16.34
C ARG A 41 -8.49 -7.58 16.92
N PHE A 42 -8.07 -6.92 17.99
CA PHE A 42 -6.89 -7.33 18.77
C PHE A 42 -7.33 -7.81 20.16
N GLY A 43 -6.62 -8.83 20.67
CA GLY A 43 -6.75 -9.29 22.05
C GLY A 43 -7.81 -10.38 22.27
N GLY A 44 -7.79 -11.46 21.49
CA GLY A 44 -8.62 -12.63 21.71
C GLY A 44 -8.54 -13.09 23.18
N GLY A 45 -9.67 -13.01 23.90
CA GLY A 45 -9.79 -13.38 25.32
C GLY A 45 -9.99 -12.21 26.30
N SER A 46 -9.88 -10.95 25.87
CA SER A 46 -10.17 -9.79 26.74
C SER A 46 -11.65 -9.42 26.74
N ARG A 47 -12.17 -8.88 27.87
CA ARG A 47 -13.57 -8.40 27.98
C ARG A 47 -13.90 -7.23 27.04
N HIS A 48 -12.90 -6.57 26.47
CA HIS A 48 -13.04 -5.43 25.57
C HIS A 48 -12.03 -5.55 24.43
N PRO A 49 -12.37 -6.22 23.31
CA PRO A 49 -11.50 -6.28 22.15
C PRO A 49 -11.31 -4.88 21.55
N THR A 50 -10.06 -4.49 21.33
CA THR A 50 -9.74 -3.23 20.64
C THR A 50 -9.81 -3.46 19.14
N VAL A 51 -10.61 -2.68 18.43
CA VAL A 51 -10.68 -2.71 16.97
C VAL A 51 -9.78 -1.62 16.41
N ARG A 52 -8.81 -1.99 15.57
CA ARG A 52 -8.08 -1.02 14.75
C ARG A 52 -8.66 -1.01 13.35
N TRP A 53 -9.11 0.14 12.91
CA TRP A 53 -9.65 0.33 11.57
C TRP A 53 -8.55 0.61 10.56
N TYR A 54 -8.79 0.15 9.34
CA TYR A 54 -8.01 0.40 8.16
C TYR A 54 -8.95 0.68 7.01
N THR A 55 -8.50 1.51 6.08
CA THR A 55 -9.13 1.68 4.77
C THR A 55 -8.23 1.00 3.76
N VAL A 56 -8.82 0.15 2.93
CA VAL A 56 -8.12 -0.61 1.89
C VAL A 56 -8.71 -0.20 0.55
N ALA A 57 -7.84 0.05 -0.42
CA ALA A 57 -8.21 0.19 -1.82
C ALA A 57 -7.50 -0.90 -2.62
N VAL A 58 -8.20 -1.51 -3.56
CA VAL A 58 -7.68 -2.54 -4.46
C VAL A 58 -8.06 -2.14 -5.88
N VAL A 59 -7.08 -2.12 -6.78
CA VAL A 59 -7.26 -1.93 -8.21
C VAL A 59 -6.79 -3.20 -8.91
N GLU A 60 -7.67 -3.87 -9.63
CA GLU A 60 -7.33 -5.01 -10.48
C GLU A 60 -7.29 -4.58 -11.94
N LEU A 61 -6.20 -4.93 -12.63
CA LEU A 61 -5.97 -4.54 -14.02
C LEU A 61 -6.01 -5.76 -14.96
N PRO A 62 -6.32 -5.53 -16.25
CA PRO A 62 -6.29 -6.59 -17.25
C PRO A 62 -4.88 -7.14 -17.54
N ARG A 63 -3.84 -6.41 -17.13
CA ARG A 63 -2.43 -6.70 -17.37
C ARG A 63 -1.67 -6.97 -16.07
N THR A 64 -0.54 -7.63 -16.19
CA THR A 64 0.37 -7.87 -15.08
C THR A 64 1.14 -6.59 -14.73
N LEU A 65 1.32 -6.37 -13.43
CA LEU A 65 2.09 -5.29 -12.82
C LEU A 65 3.43 -5.83 -12.31
N PRO A 66 4.48 -4.99 -12.26
CA PRO A 66 5.74 -5.34 -11.62
C PRO A 66 5.55 -5.52 -10.11
N THR A 67 6.37 -6.37 -9.50
CA THR A 67 6.40 -6.49 -8.03
C THR A 67 7.07 -5.25 -7.44
N ALA A 68 6.29 -4.42 -6.75
CA ALA A 68 6.80 -3.23 -6.07
C ALA A 68 5.97 -2.88 -4.84
N SER A 69 6.54 -2.17 -3.88
CA SER A 69 5.82 -1.63 -2.73
C SER A 69 6.40 -0.29 -2.28
N LEU A 70 5.59 0.48 -1.57
CA LEU A 70 5.99 1.70 -0.89
C LEU A 70 5.29 1.73 0.46
N ASP A 71 6.08 1.80 1.53
CA ASP A 71 5.62 1.75 2.89
C ASP A 71 5.96 3.06 3.61
N THR A 72 5.06 3.55 4.45
CA THR A 72 5.36 4.58 5.42
C THR A 72 6.29 4.02 6.49
N THR A 73 7.35 4.75 6.81
CA THR A 73 8.32 4.34 7.83
C THR A 73 8.68 5.50 8.75
N THR A 74 8.86 5.17 10.02
CA THR A 74 9.45 6.08 11.01
C THR A 74 10.76 5.51 11.57
N ASP A 75 11.28 4.43 10.97
CA ASP A 75 12.50 3.76 11.44
C ASP A 75 13.75 4.53 10.97
N PRO A 76 14.58 5.05 11.89
CA PRO A 76 15.83 5.72 11.53
C PRO A 76 16.83 4.79 10.82
N ALA A 77 16.73 3.47 11.00
CA ALA A 77 17.58 2.49 10.34
C ALA A 77 17.32 2.43 8.82
N ASP A 78 16.14 2.86 8.37
CA ASP A 78 15.79 2.97 6.95
C ASP A 78 16.50 4.14 6.26
N ALA A 79 17.31 4.94 6.98
CA ALA A 79 18.19 5.95 6.38
C ALA A 79 19.39 5.37 5.60
N ARG A 80 19.57 4.04 5.61
CA ARG A 80 20.66 3.38 4.89
C ARG A 80 20.12 2.67 3.66
N PRO A 81 20.64 2.95 2.45
CA PRO A 81 20.32 2.14 1.29
C PRO A 81 20.79 0.71 1.58
N PRO A 82 19.96 -0.30 1.30
CA PRO A 82 20.34 -1.69 1.50
C PRO A 82 21.43 -2.10 0.51
N ALA A 83 22.11 -3.20 0.81
CA ALA A 83 23.17 -3.75 -0.02
C ALA A 83 22.69 -3.97 -1.47
N ALA A 84 23.53 -3.56 -2.43
CA ALA A 84 23.24 -3.72 -3.85
C ALA A 84 23.01 -5.19 -4.20
N GLY A 85 21.82 -5.48 -4.74
CA GLY A 85 21.45 -6.73 -5.40
C GLY A 85 20.65 -6.39 -6.66
N GLY A 86 20.16 -7.38 -7.40
CA GLY A 86 19.35 -7.17 -8.62
C GLY A 86 17.96 -6.57 -8.41
N ARG A 87 17.75 -5.78 -7.35
CA ARG A 87 16.46 -5.20 -6.90
C ARG A 87 16.68 -3.74 -6.54
N LEU A 88 15.67 -2.89 -6.74
CA LEU A 88 15.72 -1.49 -6.35
C LEU A 88 15.08 -1.31 -4.98
N ILE A 89 15.81 -0.61 -4.09
CA ILE A 89 15.29 -0.21 -2.80
C ILE A 89 15.51 1.29 -2.67
N TRP A 90 14.42 2.00 -2.46
CA TRP A 90 14.39 3.44 -2.35
C TRP A 90 14.03 3.82 -0.92
N THR A 91 14.61 4.91 -0.41
CA THR A 91 14.29 5.44 0.92
C THR A 91 14.51 6.93 0.96
N GLU A 92 13.58 7.67 1.55
CA GLU A 92 13.76 9.11 1.77
C GLU A 92 14.90 9.41 2.75
N GLY A 93 15.21 8.46 3.63
CA GLY A 93 16.26 8.66 4.62
C GLY A 93 17.67 8.81 4.00
N GLY A 94 17.86 8.48 2.72
CA GLY A 94 19.06 8.83 1.96
C GLY A 94 19.29 10.34 1.81
N HIS A 95 18.25 11.16 1.99
CA HIS A 95 18.32 12.63 2.04
C HIS A 95 18.51 13.18 3.47
N GLY A 96 18.62 12.30 4.47
CA GLY A 96 18.79 12.63 5.88
C GLY A 96 17.61 12.15 6.75
N PRO A 97 17.84 11.97 8.06
CA PRO A 97 16.84 11.36 8.97
C PRO A 97 15.57 12.20 9.13
N LEU A 98 15.64 13.51 8.91
CA LEU A 98 14.47 14.41 8.96
C LEU A 98 13.52 14.24 7.77
N PHE A 99 13.97 13.57 6.71
CA PHE A 99 13.18 13.27 5.51
C PHE A 99 12.65 11.84 5.52
N ALA A 100 13.03 11.00 6.49
CA ALA A 100 12.54 9.63 6.59
C ALA A 100 11.01 9.63 6.79
N GLY A 101 10.30 9.02 5.84
CA GLY A 101 8.84 8.97 5.85
C GLY A 101 8.28 7.91 4.92
N LEU A 102 9.00 7.60 3.83
CA LEU A 102 8.65 6.55 2.88
C LEU A 102 9.85 5.64 2.56
N ARG A 103 9.56 4.37 2.31
CA ARG A 103 10.50 3.34 1.87
C ARG A 103 9.89 2.54 0.73
N GLY A 104 10.59 2.46 -0.39
CA GLY A 104 10.16 1.77 -1.60
C GLY A 104 10.97 0.51 -1.88
N TYR A 105 10.33 -0.49 -2.45
CA TYR A 105 10.94 -1.71 -2.94
C TYR A 105 10.41 -2.01 -4.34
N ALA A 106 11.27 -2.43 -5.26
CA ALA A 106 10.89 -2.97 -6.55
C ALA A 106 11.78 -4.14 -6.93
N GLU A 107 11.17 -5.22 -7.44
CA GLU A 107 11.92 -6.37 -7.95
C GLU A 107 12.66 -6.02 -9.24
N ASP A 108 12.02 -5.24 -10.11
CA ASP A 108 12.60 -4.67 -11.33
C ASP A 108 13.01 -3.21 -11.09
N PRO A 109 14.31 -2.85 -11.21
CA PRO A 109 14.79 -1.49 -11.03
C PRO A 109 14.20 -0.45 -12.00
N ASP A 110 13.90 -0.84 -13.24
CA ASP A 110 13.36 0.09 -14.24
C ASP A 110 11.91 0.44 -13.89
N ALA A 111 11.12 -0.55 -13.50
CA ALA A 111 9.79 -0.36 -12.94
C ALA A 111 9.83 0.49 -11.65
N GLY A 112 10.80 0.24 -10.77
CA GLY A 112 11.02 1.05 -9.56
C GLY A 112 11.28 2.52 -9.87
N THR A 113 12.08 2.81 -10.89
CA THR A 113 12.37 4.18 -11.33
C THR A 113 11.13 4.88 -11.91
N ALA A 114 10.30 4.13 -12.66
CA ALA A 114 9.03 4.63 -13.19
C ALA A 114 7.97 4.86 -12.09
N LEU A 115 8.04 4.11 -10.99
CA LEU A 115 7.09 4.19 -9.87
C LEU A 115 7.47 5.25 -8.83
N PHE A 116 8.74 5.36 -8.47
CA PHE A 116 9.19 6.24 -7.38
C PHE A 116 9.46 7.66 -7.87
N THR A 117 8.55 8.23 -8.64
CA THR A 117 8.63 9.62 -9.10
C THR A 117 8.21 10.60 -7.98
N PRO A 118 8.69 11.85 -7.99
CA PRO A 118 8.31 12.85 -6.99
C PRO A 118 6.79 13.01 -6.80
N GLU A 119 6.02 12.91 -7.88
CA GLU A 119 4.57 13.06 -7.87
C GLU A 119 3.88 11.88 -7.18
N VAL A 120 4.35 10.65 -7.43
CA VAL A 120 3.81 9.45 -6.79
C VAL A 120 4.08 9.48 -5.29
N LEU A 121 5.30 9.86 -4.91
CA LEU A 121 5.73 9.98 -3.52
C LEU A 121 4.95 11.06 -2.76
N ALA A 122 4.79 12.24 -3.36
CA ALA A 122 4.06 13.35 -2.75
C ALA A 122 2.58 13.01 -2.50
N ARG A 123 1.91 12.40 -3.48
CA ARG A 123 0.51 11.94 -3.32
C ARG A 123 0.38 10.84 -2.29
N THR A 124 1.29 9.87 -2.30
CA THR A 124 1.30 8.78 -1.32
C THR A 124 1.43 9.32 0.11
N ARG A 125 2.32 10.30 0.31
CA ARG A 125 2.46 10.99 1.61
C ARG A 125 1.19 11.73 2.01
N ALA A 126 0.58 12.48 1.08
CA ALA A 126 -0.65 13.23 1.37
C ALA A 126 -1.81 12.32 1.80
N LEU A 127 -1.83 11.08 1.32
CA LEU A 127 -2.81 10.06 1.68
C LEU A 127 -2.41 9.25 2.93
N ALA A 128 -1.17 9.36 3.42
CA ALA A 128 -0.60 8.47 4.44
C ALA A 128 -0.84 6.98 4.12
N MET A 129 -0.61 6.62 2.85
CA MET A 129 -0.97 5.32 2.29
C MET A 129 0.26 4.44 2.09
N ASP A 130 0.18 3.19 2.54
CA ASP A 130 1.10 2.13 2.14
C ASP A 130 0.54 1.45 0.89
N TRP A 131 1.38 1.01 -0.05
CA TRP A 131 0.89 0.26 -1.22
C TRP A 131 1.83 -0.84 -1.71
N ARG A 132 1.23 -1.81 -2.42
CA ARG A 132 1.91 -2.94 -3.06
C ARG A 132 1.29 -3.23 -4.42
N LEU A 133 2.14 -3.55 -5.38
CA LEU A 133 1.82 -4.07 -6.70
C LEU A 133 2.28 -5.52 -6.77
N GLU A 134 1.39 -6.41 -7.19
CA GLU A 134 1.71 -7.81 -7.38
C GLU A 134 0.71 -8.46 -8.34
N GLY A 135 1.22 -9.23 -9.30
CA GLY A 135 0.39 -9.92 -10.28
C GLY A 135 -0.46 -8.93 -11.06
N ARG A 136 -1.77 -8.93 -10.85
CA ARG A 136 -2.72 -8.01 -11.55
C ARG A 136 -3.29 -6.94 -10.64
N THR A 137 -2.81 -6.88 -9.40
CA THR A 137 -3.44 -6.10 -8.33
C THR A 137 -2.52 -5.02 -7.81
N ALA A 138 -3.10 -3.85 -7.56
CA ALA A 138 -2.51 -2.78 -6.79
C ALA A 138 -3.33 -2.60 -5.52
N THR A 139 -2.71 -2.77 -4.36
CA THR A 139 -3.37 -2.63 -3.06
C THR A 139 -2.80 -1.44 -2.33
N GLY A 140 -3.65 -0.57 -1.81
CA GLY A 140 -3.31 0.56 -0.96
C GLY A 140 -3.99 0.43 0.40
N VAL A 141 -3.31 0.80 1.48
CA VAL A 141 -3.81 0.71 2.85
C VAL A 141 -3.53 2.01 3.58
N VAL A 142 -4.55 2.55 4.25
CA VAL A 142 -4.43 3.72 5.14
C VAL A 142 -4.91 3.33 6.54
N PRO A 143 -4.15 3.62 7.62
CA PRO A 143 -4.63 3.43 8.98
C PRO A 143 -5.85 4.30 9.29
N GLY A 144 -6.86 3.74 9.96
CA GLY A 144 -8.07 4.43 10.38
C GLY A 144 -9.26 4.28 9.41
N GLY A 145 -10.38 4.89 9.80
CA GLY A 145 -11.58 4.98 8.99
C GLY A 145 -11.53 6.23 8.11
N SER A 146 -11.34 6.04 6.81
CA SER A 146 -11.36 7.13 5.84
C SER A 146 -12.79 7.47 5.42
N SER A 147 -13.02 8.72 5.05
CA SER A 147 -14.28 9.13 4.40
C SER A 147 -14.40 8.50 3.00
N PRO A 148 -15.61 8.37 2.42
CA PRO A 148 -15.78 7.90 1.05
C PRO A 148 -14.95 8.68 0.02
N ARG A 149 -14.76 10.00 0.23
CA ARG A 149 -13.94 10.84 -0.63
C ARG A 149 -12.46 10.46 -0.57
N ALA A 150 -11.96 10.13 0.61
CA ALA A 150 -10.58 9.66 0.78
C ALA A 150 -10.39 8.26 0.17
N MET A 151 -11.39 7.37 0.30
CA MET A 151 -11.41 6.07 -0.38
C MET A 151 -11.30 6.20 -1.91
N LEU A 152 -12.09 7.10 -2.51
CA LEU A 152 -12.00 7.41 -3.94
C LEU A 152 -10.62 7.98 -4.30
N SER A 153 -10.05 8.86 -3.45
CA SER A 153 -8.71 9.42 -3.69
C SER A 153 -7.61 8.35 -3.67
N MET A 154 -7.75 7.30 -2.85
CA MET A 154 -6.85 6.15 -2.85
C MET A 154 -6.96 5.36 -4.15
N VAL A 155 -8.18 5.04 -4.59
CA VAL A 155 -8.44 4.34 -5.85
C VAL A 155 -7.89 5.12 -7.04
N ASP A 156 -8.20 6.42 -7.11
CA ASP A 156 -7.74 7.31 -8.16
C ASP A 156 -6.21 7.36 -8.23
N HIS A 157 -5.54 7.42 -7.07
CA HIS A 157 -4.09 7.41 -7.01
C HIS A 157 -3.50 6.08 -7.49
N LEU A 158 -4.01 4.94 -7.00
CA LEU A 158 -3.58 3.61 -7.45
C LEU A 158 -3.77 3.42 -8.96
N ALA A 159 -4.96 3.72 -9.50
CA ALA A 159 -5.24 3.60 -10.92
C ALA A 159 -4.35 4.54 -11.76
N TRP A 160 -4.11 5.76 -11.26
CA TRP A 160 -3.32 6.76 -11.97
C TRP A 160 -1.84 6.40 -12.14
N PHE A 161 -1.16 5.89 -11.11
CA PHE A 161 0.26 5.55 -11.28
C PHE A 161 0.45 4.16 -11.89
N THR A 162 -0.47 3.23 -11.65
CA THR A 162 -0.35 1.88 -12.22
C THR A 162 -0.47 1.89 -13.73
N THR A 163 -1.26 2.79 -14.33
CA THR A 163 -1.35 2.95 -15.80
C THR A 163 -0.04 3.39 -16.47
N ARG A 164 0.97 3.82 -15.69
CA ARG A 164 2.23 4.41 -16.18
C ARG A 164 3.44 3.47 -16.10
N VAL A 165 3.25 2.29 -15.52
CA VAL A 165 4.23 1.20 -15.42
C VAL A 165 3.85 0.05 -16.32
#